data_AF-A0A7R9EAG4-F1
#
_entry.id   AF-A0A7R9EAG4-F1
#
_cell.length_a   1.000
_cell.length_b   1.000
_cell.length_c   1.000
_cell.angle_alpha   90.00
_cell.angle_beta   90.00
_cell.angle_gamma   90.00
#
_symmetry.space_group_name_H-M   'P 1'
#
loop_
_entity.id
_entity.type
_entity.pdbx_description
1 polymer ?
#
loop_
_entity_poly.entity_id
_entity_poly.type
_entity_poly.pdbx_seq_one_letter_code
_entity_poly.pdbx_strand_id
1 'polypeptide(L)'
;MGQRKKKYQSGEGSKYVTRQAALRMLQLTLKNFRSLCILKGIYPREPHNRKKAQRGTPGIKILYNKKDIQFLLHEPIIWKLRDIKIFARKSSRARALRDFKALRRYIDNHPVLTLDHIVKERYPTFIDAIRDLDDCLTLCFLFSSFPSLKHVPRDQSALCRRLTVEFMHAVIVSKALRKVFVSIKGYYFQAEIKGQTVTWIVPHHFSFEPQARADVDFKIMSTFVEFYTVVLGFVNFRLYHSLNLYYPPKFPNYSDDIEKDLADEEVYVAERIAALNVSLIRTKEEDQEEEDNVVDDFPDSTDDPEKLEKIKLELERVRALKTLFQGLKFYLNREVPREPLVFIIRCFGGEVSWDRLLFVGATYEEDDKSITHQIIDRPSLSTCIPHRYYIQPQWVFDSVNARQRLPIETYMIGAILPPHLSPFVDENRDQYIPPEEKLFRDPSLQLEKPFTEDGDDDVLSDVDLGEEETLDKTEETVLDEKDKEYITSESDDEETEVKENLEREISSKEKAREEKVFEGCLGDIRIFSRTLFPPPDIRVC
;
A
#
# COMPACT_ATOMS: atom_id res chain seq x y z
N MET A 1 17.68 36.24 -47.81
CA MET A 1 16.75 36.28 -46.66
C MET A 1 16.07 34.92 -46.54
N GLY A 2 16.06 34.28 -45.35
CA GLY A 2 15.39 33.00 -45.16
C GLY A 2 13.87 33.10 -45.32
N GLN A 3 13.23 32.04 -45.82
CA GLN A 3 11.76 31.97 -45.93
C GLN A 3 11.09 32.22 -44.58
N ARG A 4 10.04 33.05 -44.55
CA ARG A 4 9.25 33.33 -43.34
C ARG A 4 8.68 32.02 -42.77
N LYS A 5 8.99 31.73 -41.51
CA LYS A 5 8.46 30.56 -40.79
C LYS A 5 6.94 30.66 -40.68
N LYS A 6 6.23 29.54 -40.87
CA LYS A 6 4.77 29.51 -40.70
C LYS A 6 4.42 29.71 -39.22
N LYS A 7 3.25 30.31 -38.96
CA LYS A 7 2.75 30.50 -37.58
C LYS A 7 2.70 29.15 -36.84
N TYR A 8 3.07 29.16 -35.56
CA TYR A 8 3.10 27.99 -34.67
C TYR A 8 4.10 26.87 -35.04
N GLN A 9 4.96 27.04 -36.06
CA GLN A 9 6.06 26.09 -36.32
C GLN A 9 7.23 26.23 -35.35
N SER A 10 7.34 27.36 -34.65
CA SER A 10 8.40 27.64 -33.68
C SER A 10 7.83 28.21 -32.39
N GLY A 11 8.51 27.93 -31.27
CA GLY A 11 8.08 28.36 -29.93
C GLY A 11 7.08 27.39 -29.31
N GLU A 12 6.23 27.89 -28.42
CA GLU A 12 5.32 27.07 -27.61
C GLU A 12 4.33 26.25 -28.44
N GLY A 13 3.88 26.77 -29.60
CA GLY A 13 2.97 26.06 -30.51
C GLY A 13 3.54 24.78 -31.14
N SER A 14 4.86 24.59 -31.10
CA SER A 14 5.52 23.35 -31.53
C SER A 14 5.96 22.46 -30.36
N LYS A 15 6.06 23.01 -29.15
CA LYS A 15 6.54 22.26 -27.97
C LYS A 15 5.46 21.35 -27.41
N TYR A 16 4.19 21.75 -27.50
CA TYR A 16 3.08 21.05 -26.91
C TYR A 16 2.19 20.36 -27.96
N VAL A 17 1.56 19.27 -27.55
CA VAL A 17 0.61 18.48 -28.33
C VAL A 17 -0.62 18.23 -27.48
N THR A 18 -1.81 18.34 -28.06
CA THR A 18 -3.07 18.03 -27.36
C THR A 18 -3.23 16.53 -27.17
N ARG A 19 -3.98 16.10 -26.15
CA ARG A 19 -4.28 14.67 -25.90
C ARG A 19 -4.77 13.94 -27.16
N GLN A 20 -5.75 14.48 -27.87
CA GLN A 20 -6.27 13.90 -29.12
C GLN A 20 -5.21 13.78 -30.23
N ALA A 21 -4.29 14.75 -30.32
CA ALA A 21 -3.20 14.68 -31.29
C ALA A 21 -2.16 13.61 -30.89
N ALA A 22 -1.86 13.47 -29.60
CA ALA A 22 -0.99 12.41 -29.09
C ALA A 22 -1.56 11.00 -29.35
N LEU A 23 -2.87 10.80 -29.13
CA LEU A 23 -3.57 9.55 -29.44
C LEU A 23 -3.45 9.18 -30.91
N ARG A 24 -3.67 10.15 -31.82
CA ARG A 24 -3.51 9.94 -33.27
C ARG A 24 -2.08 9.62 -33.68
N MET A 25 -1.09 10.22 -33.02
CA MET A 25 0.33 9.95 -33.29
C MET A 25 0.74 8.53 -32.85
N LEU A 26 0.28 8.08 -31.68
CA LEU A 26 0.64 6.77 -31.13
C LEU A 26 -0.24 5.62 -31.64
N GLN A 27 -1.40 5.94 -32.22
CA GLN A 27 -2.41 4.98 -32.69
C GLN A 27 -2.88 4.03 -31.57
N LEU A 28 -3.11 4.60 -30.38
CA LEU A 28 -3.56 3.88 -29.19
C LEU A 28 -4.98 4.33 -28.78
N THR A 29 -5.70 3.46 -28.09
CA THR A 29 -6.97 3.81 -27.42
C THR A 29 -6.70 4.68 -26.20
N LEU A 30 -7.71 5.41 -25.73
CA LEU A 30 -7.58 6.32 -24.58
C LEU A 30 -7.13 5.57 -23.31
N LYS A 31 -7.69 4.39 -23.04
CA LYS A 31 -7.33 3.50 -21.92
C LYS A 31 -5.83 3.17 -21.94
N ASN A 32 -5.35 2.61 -23.05
CA ASN A 32 -3.95 2.22 -23.20
C ASN A 32 -2.99 3.40 -23.16
N PHE A 33 -3.41 4.56 -23.69
CA PHE A 33 -2.62 5.78 -23.63
C PHE A 33 -2.46 6.27 -22.18
N ARG A 34 -3.54 6.28 -21.38
CA ARG A 34 -3.48 6.64 -19.96
C ARG A 34 -2.55 5.69 -19.19
N SER A 35 -2.71 4.37 -19.36
CA SER A 35 -1.84 3.38 -18.72
C SER A 35 -0.37 3.59 -19.10
N LEU A 36 -0.08 3.79 -20.38
CA LEU A 36 1.29 4.03 -20.85
C LEU A 36 1.90 5.31 -20.27
N CYS A 37 1.11 6.39 -20.19
CA CYS A 37 1.54 7.63 -19.54
C CYS A 37 1.86 7.43 -18.06
N ILE A 38 1.07 6.63 -17.33
CA ILE A 38 1.29 6.32 -15.92
C ILE A 38 2.57 5.51 -15.74
N LEU A 39 2.73 4.42 -16.50
CA LEU A 39 3.89 3.54 -16.43
C LEU A 39 5.21 4.31 -16.68
N LYS A 40 5.23 5.24 -17.64
CA LYS A 40 6.41 6.04 -17.97
C LYS A 40 6.54 7.34 -17.18
N GLY A 41 5.56 7.70 -16.35
CA GLY A 41 5.59 8.95 -15.58
C GLY A 41 5.48 10.21 -16.46
N ILE A 42 4.67 10.17 -17.53
CA ILE A 42 4.43 11.33 -18.40
C ILE A 42 3.16 12.05 -17.95
N TYR A 43 3.35 13.26 -17.45
CA TYR A 43 2.28 14.10 -16.92
C TYR A 43 1.88 15.20 -17.91
N PRO A 44 0.62 15.62 -17.90
CA PRO A 44 0.20 16.81 -18.62
C PRO A 44 0.96 18.04 -18.09
N ARG A 45 1.28 18.98 -18.99
CA ARG A 45 2.06 20.18 -18.69
C ARG A 45 1.28 21.43 -19.06
N GLU A 46 1.34 22.42 -18.18
CA GLU A 46 0.75 23.72 -18.42
C GLU A 46 1.74 24.65 -19.14
N PRO A 47 1.43 25.13 -20.36
CA PRO A 47 2.27 26.07 -21.07
C PRO A 47 2.11 27.48 -20.52
N HIS A 48 3.18 28.29 -20.62
CA HIS A 48 3.14 29.68 -20.20
C HIS A 48 2.14 30.53 -21.01
N ASN A 49 2.05 30.34 -22.34
CA ASN A 49 1.04 30.95 -23.20
C ASN A 49 0.12 29.90 -23.84
N ARG A 50 -0.96 29.53 -23.13
CA ARG A 50 -1.99 28.57 -23.60
C ARG A 50 -2.49 28.83 -25.02
N LYS A 51 -2.83 30.09 -25.35
CA LYS A 51 -3.33 30.46 -26.69
C LYS A 51 -2.33 30.13 -27.82
N LYS A 52 -1.03 30.30 -27.58
CA LYS A 52 0.01 29.98 -28.58
C LYS A 52 0.24 28.47 -28.69
N ALA A 53 0.20 27.75 -27.57
CA ALA A 53 0.33 26.31 -27.52
C ALA A 53 -0.82 25.58 -28.23
N GLN A 54 -2.05 26.08 -28.08
CA GLN A 54 -3.26 25.51 -28.69
C GLN A 54 -3.54 26.05 -30.10
N ARG A 55 -2.57 26.71 -30.74
CA ARG A 55 -2.70 27.27 -32.10
C ARG A 55 -3.87 28.25 -32.25
N GLY A 56 -4.24 28.95 -31.19
CA GLY A 56 -5.31 29.95 -31.17
C GLY A 56 -6.70 29.43 -30.85
N THR A 57 -6.89 28.14 -30.55
CA THR A 57 -8.19 27.61 -30.11
C THR A 57 -8.52 28.13 -28.70
N PRO A 58 -9.70 28.73 -28.47
CA PRO A 58 -10.18 29.04 -27.12
C PRO A 58 -10.59 27.75 -26.39
N GLY A 59 -10.26 27.63 -25.10
CA GLY A 59 -10.65 26.50 -24.26
C GLY A 59 -9.50 25.82 -23.54
N ILE A 60 -9.79 25.19 -22.40
CA ILE A 60 -8.78 24.49 -21.59
C ILE A 60 -8.65 23.06 -22.10
N LYS A 61 -7.56 22.76 -22.81
CA LYS A 61 -7.24 21.42 -23.30
C LYS A 61 -6.01 20.90 -22.58
N ILE A 62 -6.01 19.61 -22.27
CA ILE A 62 -4.87 18.90 -21.70
C ILE A 62 -3.76 18.82 -22.77
N LEU A 63 -2.57 19.29 -22.39
CA LEU A 63 -1.40 19.38 -23.25
C LEU A 63 -0.27 18.51 -22.68
N TYR A 64 0.45 17.85 -23.58
CA TYR A 64 1.66 17.08 -23.31
C TYR A 64 2.83 17.68 -24.07
N ASN A 65 4.05 17.45 -23.60
CA ASN A 65 5.24 17.81 -24.37
C ASN A 65 5.38 16.89 -25.59
N LYS A 66 5.68 17.49 -26.74
CA LYS A 66 5.91 16.75 -27.98
C LYS A 66 7.08 15.77 -27.88
N LYS A 67 8.14 16.15 -27.15
CA LYS A 67 9.32 15.31 -26.94
C LYS A 67 8.97 14.02 -26.20
N ASP A 68 8.18 14.13 -25.15
CA ASP A 68 7.76 13.00 -24.31
C ASP A 68 6.88 12.03 -25.12
N ILE A 69 5.96 12.55 -25.96
CA ILE A 69 5.15 11.71 -26.87
C ILE A 69 6.00 11.06 -27.96
N GLN A 70 7.03 11.75 -28.45
CA GLN A 70 7.95 11.16 -29.42
C GLN A 70 8.81 10.05 -28.79
N PHE A 71 9.20 10.22 -27.52
CA PHE A 71 9.87 9.19 -26.76
C PHE A 71 8.98 7.94 -26.61
N LEU A 72 7.70 8.12 -26.27
CA LEU A 72 6.73 7.03 -26.20
C LEU A 72 6.62 6.21 -27.49
N LEU A 73 6.76 6.84 -28.66
CA LEU A 73 6.64 6.14 -29.95
C LEU A 73 7.64 4.99 -30.11
N HIS A 74 8.81 5.10 -29.47
CA HIS A 74 9.88 4.11 -29.54
C HIS A 74 9.84 3.08 -28.42
N GLU A 75 8.84 3.12 -27.55
CA GLU A 75 8.72 2.21 -26.41
C GLU A 75 8.29 0.79 -26.82
N PRO A 76 8.97 -0.27 -26.33
CA PRO A 76 8.66 -1.65 -26.68
C PRO A 76 7.27 -2.11 -26.19
N ILE A 77 6.75 -1.50 -25.12
CA ILE A 77 5.42 -1.80 -24.54
C ILE A 77 4.31 -1.61 -25.56
N ILE A 78 4.44 -0.64 -26.47
CA ILE A 78 3.43 -0.38 -27.50
C ILE A 78 3.23 -1.62 -28.39
N TRP A 79 4.31 -2.33 -28.72
CA TRP A 79 4.22 -3.56 -29.50
C TRP A 79 3.51 -4.66 -28.72
N LYS A 80 3.80 -4.82 -27.43
CA LYS A 80 3.10 -5.77 -26.56
C LYS A 80 1.61 -5.46 -26.43
N LEU A 81 1.23 -4.19 -26.29
CA LEU A 81 -0.17 -3.78 -26.27
C LEU A 81 -0.89 -4.10 -27.59
N ARG A 82 -0.19 -4.00 -28.73
CA ARG A 82 -0.73 -4.41 -30.04
C ARG A 82 -0.87 -5.93 -30.12
N ASP A 83 0.08 -6.69 -29.60
CA ASP A 83 0.01 -8.16 -29.53
C ASP A 83 -1.17 -8.62 -28.68
N ILE A 84 -1.39 -8.00 -27.51
CA ILE A 84 -2.55 -8.26 -26.64
C ILE A 84 -3.85 -7.96 -27.39
N LYS A 85 -3.93 -6.87 -28.15
CA LYS A 85 -5.11 -6.54 -28.97
C LYS A 85 -5.35 -7.57 -30.09
N ILE A 86 -4.29 -8.05 -30.74
CA ILE A 86 -4.38 -9.11 -31.76
C ILE A 86 -4.83 -10.41 -31.13
N PHE A 87 -4.29 -10.76 -29.96
CA PHE A 87 -4.70 -11.91 -29.17
C PHE A 87 -6.19 -11.84 -28.84
N ALA A 88 -6.68 -10.73 -28.29
CA ALA A 88 -8.09 -10.54 -27.95
C ALA A 88 -9.02 -10.76 -29.16
N ARG A 89 -8.64 -10.22 -30.33
CA ARG A 89 -9.38 -10.43 -31.60
C ARG A 89 -9.39 -11.89 -32.05
N LYS A 90 -8.24 -12.59 -31.97
CA LYS A 90 -8.14 -14.01 -32.33
C LYS A 90 -8.95 -14.89 -31.38
N SER A 91 -8.86 -14.62 -30.08
CA SER A 91 -9.60 -15.35 -29.05
C SER A 91 -11.11 -15.12 -29.17
N SER A 92 -11.55 -13.88 -29.41
CA SER A 92 -12.96 -13.57 -29.68
C SER A 92 -13.47 -14.28 -30.94
N ARG A 93 -12.69 -14.28 -32.03
CA ARG A 93 -13.05 -14.98 -33.27
C ARG A 93 -13.16 -16.50 -33.07
N ALA A 94 -12.20 -17.11 -32.39
CA ALA A 94 -12.21 -18.55 -32.08
C ALA A 94 -13.41 -18.92 -31.19
N ARG A 95 -13.73 -18.07 -30.21
CA ARG A 95 -14.91 -18.21 -29.36
C ARG A 95 -16.20 -18.15 -30.18
N ALA A 96 -16.34 -17.18 -31.09
CA ALA A 96 -17.51 -17.04 -31.95
C ALA A 96 -17.68 -18.24 -32.91
N LEU A 97 -16.57 -18.81 -33.39
CA LEU A 97 -16.56 -20.02 -34.23
C LEU A 97 -16.69 -21.32 -33.42
N ARG A 98 -16.76 -21.25 -32.09
CA ARG A 98 -16.76 -22.39 -31.15
C ARG A 98 -15.59 -23.37 -31.35
N ASP A 99 -14.44 -22.87 -31.81
CA ASP A 99 -13.20 -23.65 -31.91
C ASP A 99 -12.44 -23.62 -30.58
N PHE A 100 -12.79 -24.56 -29.69
CA PHE A 100 -12.21 -24.66 -28.35
C PHE A 100 -10.72 -25.04 -28.37
N LYS A 101 -10.25 -25.76 -29.41
CA LYS A 101 -8.86 -26.19 -29.52
C LYS A 101 -7.94 -25.02 -29.86
N ALA A 102 -8.34 -24.20 -30.83
CA ALA A 102 -7.61 -22.99 -31.15
C ALA A 102 -7.64 -21.99 -29.98
N LEU A 103 -8.78 -21.85 -29.30
CA LEU A 103 -8.91 -20.97 -28.14
C LEU A 103 -7.95 -21.36 -27.01
N ARG A 104 -7.86 -22.65 -26.67
CA ARG A 104 -6.90 -23.14 -25.65
C ARG A 104 -5.46 -22.82 -26.03
N ARG A 105 -5.08 -23.08 -27.29
CA ARG A 105 -3.74 -22.73 -27.80
C ARG A 105 -3.45 -21.24 -27.67
N TYR A 106 -4.43 -20.38 -27.92
CA TYR A 106 -4.24 -18.94 -27.74
C TYR A 106 -4.06 -18.59 -26.27
N ILE A 107 -4.91 -19.11 -25.37
CA ILE A 107 -4.80 -18.87 -23.92
C ILE A 107 -3.42 -19.27 -23.39
N ASP A 108 -2.91 -20.43 -23.81
CA ASP A 108 -1.59 -20.92 -23.41
C ASP A 108 -0.45 -20.00 -23.91
N ASN A 109 -0.66 -19.28 -25.03
CA ASN A 109 0.29 -18.34 -25.60
C ASN A 109 -0.05 -16.87 -25.29
N HIS A 110 -0.72 -16.61 -24.17
CA HIS A 110 -1.13 -15.26 -23.78
C HIS A 110 0.11 -14.34 -23.64
N PRO A 111 0.16 -13.19 -24.36
CA PRO A 111 1.26 -12.24 -24.21
C PRO A 111 1.14 -11.49 -22.88
N VAL A 112 2.08 -11.74 -21.96
CA VAL A 112 2.17 -11.01 -20.68
C VAL A 112 3.01 -9.74 -20.85
N LEU A 113 2.53 -8.63 -20.28
CA LEU A 113 3.27 -7.38 -20.23
C LEU A 113 4.24 -7.41 -19.03
N THR A 114 5.54 -7.32 -19.29
CA THR A 114 6.56 -7.18 -18.24
C THR A 114 6.96 -5.72 -18.07
N LEU A 115 7.01 -5.24 -16.83
CA LEU A 115 7.31 -3.83 -16.50
C LEU A 115 8.77 -3.63 -16.06
N ASP A 116 9.57 -4.69 -15.99
CA ASP A 116 10.93 -4.70 -15.44
C ASP A 116 11.87 -3.66 -16.08
N HIS A 117 11.78 -3.52 -17.40
CA HIS A 117 12.60 -2.57 -18.16
C HIS A 117 12.22 -1.12 -17.82
N ILE A 118 10.94 -0.83 -17.61
CA ILE A 118 10.44 0.50 -17.24
C ILE A 118 10.94 0.89 -15.86
N VAL A 119 10.85 -0.05 -14.91
CA VAL A 119 11.29 0.19 -13.54
C VAL A 119 12.78 0.51 -13.50
N LYS A 120 13.60 -0.24 -14.25
CA LYS A 120 15.06 0.00 -14.35
C LYS A 120 15.42 1.31 -15.05
N GLU A 121 14.65 1.72 -16.05
CA GLU A 121 14.85 3.01 -16.73
C GLU A 121 14.44 4.19 -15.85
N ARG A 122 13.34 4.06 -15.10
CA ARG A 122 12.83 5.11 -14.21
C ARG A 122 13.69 5.26 -12.95
N TYR A 123 14.14 4.14 -12.40
CA TYR A 123 14.97 4.08 -11.19
C TYR A 123 16.33 3.45 -11.51
N PRO A 124 17.28 4.23 -12.05
CA PRO A 124 18.60 3.71 -12.39
C PRO A 124 19.39 3.29 -11.14
N THR A 125 19.16 3.97 -10.01
CA THR A 125 19.76 3.62 -8.72
C THR A 125 18.71 3.16 -7.73
N PHE A 126 19.14 2.33 -6.77
CA PHE A 126 18.27 1.87 -5.69
C PHE A 126 17.86 2.98 -4.73
N ILE A 127 18.73 3.97 -4.56
CA ILE A 127 18.48 5.15 -3.74
C ILE A 127 17.34 5.96 -4.37
N ASP A 128 17.27 6.06 -5.70
CA ASP A 128 16.15 6.74 -6.37
C ASP A 128 14.83 5.97 -6.19
N ALA A 129 14.87 4.64 -6.18
CA ALA A 129 13.69 3.81 -5.91
C ALA A 129 13.18 3.96 -4.47
N ILE A 130 14.06 4.13 -3.47
CA ILE A 130 13.67 4.34 -2.08
C ILE A 130 13.00 5.71 -1.90
N ARG A 131 13.43 6.76 -2.60
CA ARG A 131 12.80 8.10 -2.49
C ARG A 131 11.34 8.12 -2.91
N ASP A 132 10.98 7.35 -3.91
CA ASP A 132 9.60 7.24 -4.42
C ASP A 132 8.79 6.15 -3.69
N LEU A 133 9.36 5.51 -2.66
CA LEU A 133 8.74 4.37 -1.98
C LEU A 133 7.55 4.77 -1.10
N ASP A 134 7.47 6.02 -0.64
CA ASP A 134 6.38 6.55 0.19
C ASP A 134 5.01 6.37 -0.49
N ASP A 135 4.86 6.91 -1.71
CA ASP A 135 3.62 6.79 -2.49
C ASP A 135 3.32 5.33 -2.86
N CYS A 136 4.38 4.57 -3.16
CA CYS A 136 4.27 3.14 -3.50
C CYS A 136 3.68 2.33 -2.33
N LEU A 137 4.21 2.52 -1.12
CA LEU A 137 3.77 1.79 0.07
C LEU A 137 2.36 2.18 0.48
N THR A 138 2.06 3.47 0.56
CA THR A 138 0.73 3.97 0.96
C THR A 138 -0.38 3.38 0.09
N LEU A 139 -0.15 3.33 -1.23
CA LEU A 139 -1.10 2.75 -2.17
C LEU A 139 -1.15 1.21 -2.09
N CYS A 140 -0.03 0.52 -1.90
CA CYS A 140 -0.03 -0.93 -1.69
C CYS A 140 -0.78 -1.34 -0.41
N PHE A 141 -0.60 -0.61 0.70
CA PHE A 141 -1.32 -0.84 1.96
C PHE A 141 -2.81 -0.51 1.87
N LEU A 142 -3.18 0.46 1.05
CA LEU A 142 -4.59 0.73 0.74
C LEU A 142 -5.21 -0.42 -0.04
N PHE A 143 -4.56 -0.88 -1.10
CA PHE A 143 -5.04 -1.98 -1.94
C PHE A 143 -5.01 -3.35 -1.25
N SER A 144 -4.17 -3.52 -0.22
CA SER A 144 -4.20 -4.72 0.61
C SER A 144 -5.45 -4.79 1.49
N SER A 145 -6.02 -3.63 1.84
CA SER A 145 -7.21 -3.52 2.70
C SER A 145 -8.53 -3.59 1.92
N PHE A 146 -8.48 -3.41 0.60
CA PHE A 146 -9.68 -3.51 -0.22
C PHE A 146 -10.16 -4.96 -0.36
N PRO A 147 -11.50 -5.18 -0.34
CA PRO A 147 -12.08 -6.46 -0.75
C PRO A 147 -11.93 -6.65 -2.27
N SER A 148 -12.25 -7.84 -2.76
CA SER A 148 -12.28 -8.10 -4.21
C SER A 148 -13.37 -7.23 -4.88
N LEU A 149 -12.93 -6.19 -5.60
CA LEU A 149 -13.79 -5.28 -6.37
C LEU A 149 -13.78 -5.68 -7.86
N LYS A 150 -14.86 -5.35 -8.59
CA LYS A 150 -14.99 -5.70 -10.02
C LYS A 150 -13.84 -5.16 -10.91
N HIS A 151 -13.29 -4.00 -10.57
CA HIS A 151 -12.23 -3.33 -11.34
C HIS A 151 -10.83 -3.57 -10.78
N VAL A 152 -10.70 -4.29 -9.66
CA VAL A 152 -9.41 -4.60 -9.02
C VAL A 152 -9.24 -6.12 -9.06
N PRO A 153 -8.34 -6.66 -9.89
CA PRO A 153 -8.15 -8.10 -9.96
C PRO A 153 -7.68 -8.63 -8.60
N ARG A 154 -8.23 -9.78 -8.19
CA ARG A 154 -7.90 -10.43 -6.92
C ARG A 154 -6.40 -10.69 -6.79
N ASP A 155 -5.77 -11.07 -7.89
CA ASP A 155 -4.34 -11.37 -7.97
C ASP A 155 -3.47 -10.15 -7.59
N GLN A 156 -3.88 -8.93 -7.99
CA GLN A 156 -3.14 -7.71 -7.62
C GLN A 156 -3.27 -7.42 -6.13
N SER A 157 -4.46 -7.55 -5.55
CA SER A 157 -4.65 -7.32 -4.11
C SER A 157 -3.88 -8.35 -3.27
N ALA A 158 -3.93 -9.64 -3.67
CA ALA A 158 -3.16 -10.71 -3.03
C ALA A 158 -1.64 -10.48 -3.11
N LEU A 159 -1.16 -9.98 -4.25
CA LEU A 159 0.25 -9.65 -4.43
C LEU A 159 0.66 -8.42 -3.60
N CYS A 160 -0.15 -7.36 -3.55
CA CYS A 160 0.08 -6.21 -2.66
C CYS A 160 0.19 -6.66 -1.20
N ARG A 161 -0.77 -7.48 -0.78
CA ARG A 161 -0.83 -8.11 0.54
C ARG A 161 0.47 -8.83 0.89
N ARG A 162 0.93 -9.72 0.01
CA ARG A 162 2.21 -10.43 0.21
C ARG A 162 3.39 -9.46 0.30
N LEU A 163 3.52 -8.54 -0.65
CA LEU A 163 4.67 -7.63 -0.72
C LEU A 163 4.75 -6.64 0.46
N THR A 164 3.61 -6.18 0.99
CA THR A 164 3.60 -5.30 2.16
C THR A 164 4.07 -6.03 3.41
N VAL A 165 3.70 -7.30 3.57
CA VAL A 165 4.18 -8.15 4.68
C VAL A 165 5.67 -8.44 4.54
N GLU A 166 6.13 -8.77 3.34
CA GLU A 166 7.57 -8.92 3.04
C GLU A 166 8.34 -7.65 3.42
N PHE A 167 7.80 -6.46 3.10
CA PHE A 167 8.43 -5.20 3.44
C PHE A 167 8.45 -4.93 4.96
N MET A 168 7.33 -5.14 5.66
CA MET A 168 7.26 -5.01 7.13
C MET A 168 8.27 -5.94 7.82
N HIS A 169 8.42 -7.16 7.33
CA HIS A 169 9.44 -8.09 7.81
C HIS A 169 10.86 -7.59 7.63
N ALA A 170 11.18 -7.04 6.45
CA ALA A 170 12.49 -6.46 6.20
C ALA A 170 12.79 -5.32 7.19
N VAL A 171 11.79 -4.47 7.49
CA VAL A 171 11.92 -3.38 8.46
C VAL A 171 12.10 -3.87 9.90
N ILE A 172 11.40 -4.95 10.28
CA ILE A 172 11.58 -5.60 11.59
C ILE A 172 13.01 -6.12 11.74
N VAL A 173 13.51 -6.87 10.74
CA VAL A 173 14.85 -7.45 10.79
C VAL A 173 15.93 -6.36 10.78
N SER A 174 15.76 -5.32 9.97
CA SER A 174 16.72 -4.22 9.88
C SER A 174 16.64 -3.25 11.07
N LYS A 175 15.61 -3.37 11.93
CA LYS A 175 15.31 -2.44 13.03
C LYS A 175 15.41 -0.96 12.60
N ALA A 176 14.77 -0.67 11.48
CA ALA A 176 14.89 0.63 10.79
C ALA A 176 13.81 1.65 11.18
N LEU A 177 12.82 1.27 11.99
CA LEU A 177 11.74 2.16 12.40
C LEU A 177 12.28 3.31 13.29
N ARG A 178 11.74 4.52 13.11
CA ARG A 178 12.20 5.74 13.81
C ARG A 178 11.08 6.51 14.50
N LYS A 179 9.99 6.78 13.78
CA LYS A 179 8.83 7.52 14.30
C LYS A 179 7.56 6.75 14.01
N VAL A 180 6.60 6.86 14.91
CA VAL A 180 5.29 6.22 14.79
C VAL A 180 4.21 7.17 15.25
N PHE A 181 3.09 7.25 14.55
CA PHE A 181 1.99 8.12 14.97
C PHE A 181 0.64 7.50 14.62
N VAL A 182 -0.31 7.62 15.55
CA VAL A 182 -1.69 7.17 15.34
C VAL A 182 -2.55 8.37 15.01
N SER A 183 -3.27 8.29 13.90
CA SER A 183 -4.24 9.30 13.48
C SER A 183 -5.60 8.67 13.22
N ILE A 184 -6.61 9.51 13.02
CA ILE A 184 -7.95 9.11 12.59
C ILE A 184 -7.90 8.38 11.23
N LYS A 185 -6.96 8.77 10.35
CA LYS A 185 -6.82 8.16 9.02
C LYS A 185 -6.17 6.76 9.04
N GLY A 186 -5.33 6.50 10.03
CA GLY A 186 -4.49 5.29 10.07
C GLY A 186 -3.23 5.48 10.90
N TYR A 187 -2.32 4.53 10.76
CA TYR A 187 -1.01 4.51 11.41
C TYR A 187 0.06 5.05 10.47
N TYR A 188 0.79 6.06 10.91
CA TYR A 188 1.94 6.60 10.20
C TYR A 188 3.21 5.96 10.75
N PHE A 189 4.01 5.40 9.85
CA PHE A 189 5.31 4.84 10.17
C PHE A 189 6.39 5.58 9.39
N GLN A 190 7.50 5.88 10.06
CA GLN A 190 8.71 6.38 9.42
C GLN A 190 9.85 5.43 9.68
N ALA A 191 10.46 4.92 8.62
CA ALA A 191 11.66 4.09 8.70
C ALA A 191 12.82 4.72 7.95
N GLU A 192 14.03 4.46 8.42
CA GLU A 192 15.26 4.95 7.81
C GLU A 192 15.99 3.79 7.13
N ILE A 193 15.99 3.80 5.79
CA ILE A 193 16.59 2.75 4.96
C ILE A 193 17.74 3.37 4.17
N LYS A 194 18.98 2.93 4.44
CA LYS A 194 20.21 3.41 3.78
C LYS A 194 20.34 4.95 3.76
N GLY A 195 20.04 5.60 4.88
CA GLY A 195 20.14 7.06 5.03
C GLY A 195 18.99 7.84 4.38
N GLN A 196 17.94 7.18 3.90
CA GLN A 196 16.72 7.83 3.45
C GLN A 196 15.56 7.52 4.38
N THR A 197 14.82 8.55 4.75
CA THR A 197 13.60 8.40 5.54
C THR A 197 12.41 8.13 4.62
N VAL A 198 11.73 7.02 4.83
CA VAL A 198 10.52 6.60 4.12
C VAL A 198 9.36 6.74 5.09
N THR A 199 8.32 7.46 4.71
CA THR A 199 7.11 7.66 5.52
C THR A 199 5.90 7.12 4.78
N TRP A 200 5.17 6.19 5.41
CA TRP A 200 3.96 5.63 4.83
C TRP A 200 2.83 5.53 5.85
N ILE A 201 1.61 5.43 5.32
CA ILE A 201 0.39 5.24 6.09
C ILE A 201 -0.14 3.82 5.90
N VAL A 202 -0.52 3.19 7.01
CA VAL A 202 -1.31 1.96 7.02
C VAL A 202 -2.73 2.33 7.46
N PRO A 203 -3.75 2.16 6.61
CA PRO A 203 -5.12 2.48 6.98
C PRO A 203 -5.61 1.56 8.11
N HIS A 204 -6.55 2.06 8.90
CA HIS A 204 -7.24 1.23 9.89
C HIS A 204 -8.01 0.10 9.17
N HIS A 205 -8.01 -1.09 9.78
CA HIS A 205 -8.73 -2.26 9.26
C HIS A 205 -10.24 -2.14 9.53
N PHE A 206 -10.88 -1.18 8.86
CA PHE A 206 -12.33 -1.06 8.83
C PHE A 206 -12.88 -1.75 7.58
N SER A 207 -14.09 -2.29 7.69
CA SER A 207 -14.82 -2.81 6.55
C SER A 207 -15.00 -1.72 5.51
N PHE A 208 -14.53 -1.96 4.29
CA PHE A 208 -14.68 -1.03 3.19
C PHE A 208 -16.17 -0.83 2.87
N GLU A 209 -16.67 0.37 3.11
CA GLU A 209 -17.99 0.78 2.63
C GLU A 209 -17.84 1.26 1.18
N PRO A 210 -18.47 0.58 0.19
CA PRO A 210 -18.40 1.02 -1.20
C PRO A 210 -19.00 2.42 -1.30
N GLN A 211 -18.17 3.42 -1.57
CA GLN A 211 -18.67 4.78 -1.79
C GLN A 211 -19.68 4.77 -2.94
N ALA A 212 -20.87 5.30 -2.66
CA ALA A 212 -22.00 5.33 -3.61
C ALA A 212 -21.75 6.20 -4.86
N ARG A 213 -20.64 6.94 -4.90
CA ARG A 213 -20.27 7.81 -6.02
C ARG A 213 -18.99 7.31 -6.69
N ALA A 214 -19.04 7.17 -8.00
CA ALA A 214 -17.90 6.86 -8.87
C ALA A 214 -16.90 8.03 -8.98
N ASP A 215 -16.60 8.71 -7.87
CA ASP A 215 -15.69 9.86 -7.83
C ASP A 215 -14.22 9.43 -8.04
N VAL A 216 -13.92 8.14 -7.80
CA VAL A 216 -12.57 7.57 -7.92
C VAL A 216 -12.48 6.58 -9.08
N ASP A 217 -11.56 6.85 -10.02
CA ASP A 217 -11.27 5.94 -11.14
C ASP A 217 -10.31 4.81 -10.71
N PHE A 218 -10.89 3.68 -10.29
CA PHE A 218 -10.12 2.48 -9.92
C PHE A 218 -9.31 1.88 -11.07
N LYS A 219 -9.65 2.12 -12.35
CA LYS A 219 -8.87 1.61 -13.49
C LYS A 219 -7.51 2.30 -13.54
N ILE A 220 -7.48 3.61 -13.32
CA ILE A 220 -6.22 4.37 -13.21
C ILE A 220 -5.42 3.87 -12.00
N MET A 221 -6.06 3.75 -10.84
CA MET A 221 -5.38 3.29 -9.63
C MET A 221 -4.78 1.88 -9.79
N SER A 222 -5.50 0.94 -10.41
CA SER A 222 -4.98 -0.41 -10.70
C SER A 222 -3.72 -0.38 -11.55
N THR A 223 -3.59 0.53 -12.51
CA THR A 223 -2.34 0.65 -13.29
C THR A 223 -1.18 1.21 -12.48
N PHE A 224 -1.45 2.07 -11.49
CA PHE A 224 -0.43 2.49 -10.53
C PHE A 224 -0.01 1.33 -9.63
N VAL A 225 -0.96 0.56 -9.10
CA VAL A 225 -0.68 -0.64 -8.31
C VAL A 225 0.20 -1.62 -9.09
N GLU A 226 -0.14 -1.89 -10.35
CA GLU A 226 0.61 -2.81 -11.21
C GLU A 226 2.08 -2.36 -11.37
N PHE A 227 2.32 -1.05 -11.50
CA PHE A 227 3.67 -0.51 -11.52
C PHE A 227 4.36 -0.63 -10.15
N TYR A 228 3.69 -0.19 -9.09
CA TYR A 228 4.25 -0.13 -7.74
C TYR A 228 4.54 -1.50 -7.14
N THR A 229 3.74 -2.51 -7.44
CA THR A 229 4.00 -3.89 -7.04
C THR A 229 5.31 -4.43 -7.62
N VAL A 230 5.61 -4.12 -8.89
CA VAL A 230 6.88 -4.50 -9.50
C VAL A 230 8.05 -3.75 -8.86
N VAL A 231 7.90 -2.44 -8.61
CA VAL A 231 8.92 -1.63 -7.89
C VAL A 231 9.19 -2.21 -6.50
N LEU A 232 8.15 -2.46 -5.71
CA LEU A 232 8.26 -2.99 -4.36
C LEU A 232 8.87 -4.39 -4.36
N GLY A 233 8.55 -5.23 -5.35
CA GLY A 233 9.21 -6.53 -5.54
C GLY A 233 10.72 -6.41 -5.76
N PHE A 234 11.19 -5.51 -6.64
CA PHE A 234 12.62 -5.25 -6.83
C PHE A 234 13.30 -4.68 -5.58
N VAL A 235 12.60 -3.79 -4.87
CA VAL A 235 13.11 -3.18 -3.63
C VAL A 235 13.25 -4.25 -2.54
N ASN A 236 12.21 -5.06 -2.30
CA ASN A 236 12.23 -6.16 -1.35
C ASN A 236 13.33 -7.16 -1.71
N PHE A 237 13.44 -7.59 -2.98
CA PHE A 237 14.52 -8.47 -3.42
C PHE A 237 15.89 -7.93 -2.99
N ARG A 238 16.18 -6.65 -3.26
CA ARG A 238 17.47 -6.05 -2.90
C ARG A 238 17.65 -5.84 -1.39
N LEU A 239 16.57 -5.54 -0.65
CA LEU A 239 16.62 -5.41 0.81
C LEU A 239 16.93 -6.74 1.48
N TYR A 240 16.25 -7.82 1.09
CA TYR A 240 16.46 -9.16 1.63
C TYR A 240 17.89 -9.64 1.36
N HIS A 241 18.40 -9.43 0.14
CA HIS A 241 19.79 -9.76 -0.17
C HIS A 241 20.79 -8.92 0.64
N SER A 242 20.50 -7.65 0.93
CA SER A 242 21.36 -6.85 1.81
C SER A 242 21.28 -7.25 3.28
N LEU A 243 20.21 -7.92 3.71
CA LEU A 243 20.01 -8.44 5.08
C LEU A 243 20.39 -9.93 5.19
N ASN A 244 21.01 -10.52 4.16
CA ASN A 244 21.37 -11.94 4.09
C ASN A 244 20.19 -12.91 4.28
N LEU A 245 18.99 -12.52 3.87
CA LEU A 245 17.78 -13.34 3.92
C LEU A 245 17.47 -13.97 2.54
N TYR A 246 16.85 -15.14 2.53
CA TYR A 246 16.34 -15.74 1.29
C TYR A 246 15.16 -14.93 0.73
N TYR A 247 15.11 -14.77 -0.60
CA TYR A 247 13.98 -14.18 -1.30
C TYR A 247 13.45 -15.15 -2.37
N PRO A 248 12.12 -15.44 -2.40
CA PRO A 248 11.09 -15.09 -1.42
C PRO A 248 11.38 -15.59 0.01
N PRO A 249 10.85 -14.93 1.05
CA PRO A 249 11.07 -15.35 2.44
C PRO A 249 10.56 -16.77 2.68
N LYS A 250 11.38 -17.57 3.36
CA LYS A 250 11.00 -18.91 3.82
C LYS A 250 10.82 -18.88 5.33
N PHE A 251 9.70 -19.39 5.81
CA PHE A 251 9.42 -19.53 7.22
C PHE A 251 9.77 -20.96 7.68
N PRO A 252 10.34 -21.14 8.88
CA PRO A 252 10.77 -22.46 9.36
C PRO A 252 9.64 -23.47 9.57
N ASN A 253 8.38 -23.01 9.72
CA ASN A 253 7.22 -23.86 10.06
C ASN A 253 6.05 -23.77 9.07
N TYR A 254 6.25 -23.26 7.85
CA TYR A 254 5.18 -23.27 6.84
C TYR A 254 5.17 -24.63 6.12
N SER A 255 4.09 -25.40 6.29
CA SER A 255 3.81 -26.51 5.38
C SER A 255 3.18 -25.92 4.12
N ASP A 256 3.62 -26.36 2.95
CA ASP A 256 3.14 -25.90 1.63
C ASP A 256 1.64 -26.18 1.39
N ASP A 257 0.95 -26.87 2.32
CA ASP A 257 -0.43 -27.34 2.17
C ASP A 257 -1.51 -26.24 2.39
N ILE A 258 -1.13 -25.07 2.93
CA ILE A 258 -2.09 -23.99 3.26
C ILE A 258 -2.40 -23.09 2.04
N GLU A 259 -1.65 -23.19 0.94
CA GLU A 259 -1.86 -22.36 -0.28
C GLU A 259 -3.27 -22.49 -0.91
N LYS A 260 -4.08 -23.47 -0.52
CA LYS A 260 -5.38 -23.76 -1.14
C LYS A 260 -6.61 -23.11 -0.50
N ASP A 261 -6.53 -22.59 0.73
CA ASP A 261 -7.70 -22.04 1.44
C ASP A 261 -7.67 -20.50 1.55
N LEU A 262 -7.16 -19.82 0.51
CA LEU A 262 -7.13 -18.35 0.35
C LEU A 262 -8.51 -17.74 0.02
N ALA A 263 -9.56 -18.13 0.75
CA ALA A 263 -10.92 -17.63 0.56
C ALA A 263 -11.30 -16.52 1.55
N ASP A 264 -10.77 -16.54 2.78
CA ASP A 264 -11.21 -15.64 3.85
C ASP A 264 -10.19 -14.54 4.20
N GLU A 265 -10.64 -13.29 4.12
CA GLU A 265 -9.88 -12.08 4.45
C GLU A 265 -9.40 -12.06 5.91
N GLU A 266 -10.21 -12.58 6.84
CA GLU A 266 -9.86 -12.67 8.26
C GLU A 266 -8.73 -13.68 8.52
N VAL A 267 -8.71 -14.79 7.76
CA VAL A 267 -7.64 -15.80 7.82
C VAL A 267 -6.33 -15.21 7.31
N TYR A 268 -6.37 -14.35 6.29
CA TYR A 268 -5.18 -13.68 5.77
C TYR A 268 -4.58 -12.65 6.75
N VAL A 269 -5.40 -11.82 7.39
CA VAL A 269 -4.91 -10.92 8.46
C VAL A 269 -4.25 -11.75 9.56
N ALA A 270 -4.78 -12.94 9.81
CA ALA A 270 -4.23 -13.94 10.71
C ALA A 270 -2.86 -14.48 10.31
N GLU A 271 -2.71 -14.88 9.06
CA GLU A 271 -1.42 -15.29 8.52
C GLU A 271 -0.39 -14.15 8.52
N ARG A 272 -0.78 -12.91 8.19
CA ARG A 272 0.13 -11.75 8.18
C ARG A 272 0.73 -11.49 9.56
N ILE A 273 -0.12 -11.40 10.59
CA ILE A 273 0.35 -11.07 11.93
C ILE A 273 1.13 -12.26 12.53
N ALA A 274 0.71 -13.49 12.23
CA ALA A 274 1.47 -14.69 12.58
C ALA A 274 2.85 -14.68 11.91
N ALA A 275 2.92 -14.34 10.62
CA ALA A 275 4.18 -14.22 9.89
C ALA A 275 5.09 -13.21 10.60
N LEU A 276 4.61 -12.00 10.91
CA LEU A 276 5.38 -10.95 11.60
C LEU A 276 5.95 -11.39 12.97
N ASN A 277 5.30 -12.33 13.64
CA ASN A 277 5.77 -12.85 14.92
C ASN A 277 6.90 -13.89 14.78
N VAL A 278 7.05 -14.51 13.61
CA VAL A 278 8.05 -15.55 13.34
C VAL A 278 9.37 -14.95 12.84
N SER A 279 10.48 -15.43 13.40
CA SER A 279 11.82 -15.09 12.91
C SER A 279 12.14 -15.82 11.60
N LEU A 280 12.70 -15.10 10.62
CA LEU A 280 13.03 -15.62 9.28
C LEU A 280 14.33 -16.43 9.26
N ILE A 281 14.43 -17.34 8.29
CA ILE A 281 15.64 -18.12 8.01
C ILE A 281 16.70 -17.20 7.35
N ARG A 282 17.90 -17.17 7.94
CA ARG A 282 19.07 -16.45 7.40
C ARG A 282 19.89 -17.37 6.49
N THR A 283 20.51 -16.79 5.46
CA THR A 283 21.36 -17.50 4.49
C THR A 283 22.74 -17.83 5.06
N LYS A 284 23.16 -17.07 6.08
CA LYS A 284 24.39 -17.28 6.83
C LYS A 284 24.11 -17.13 8.33
N GLU A 285 24.65 -18.06 9.12
CA GLU A 285 24.85 -17.91 10.56
C GLU A 285 26.16 -17.16 10.75
N GLU A 286 26.15 -15.84 10.54
CA GLU A 286 27.22 -14.97 11.03
C GLU A 286 26.71 -14.34 12.34
N ASP A 287 27.54 -14.42 13.38
CA ASP A 287 27.25 -13.98 14.74
C ASP A 287 26.71 -12.54 14.74
N GLN A 288 25.64 -12.31 15.49
CA GLN A 288 25.01 -10.98 15.65
C GLN A 288 25.95 -9.89 16.19
N GLU A 289 27.19 -10.25 16.57
CA GLU A 289 28.18 -9.37 17.15
C GLU A 289 29.01 -8.61 16.10
N GLU A 290 29.00 -8.99 14.81
CA GLU A 290 29.83 -8.30 13.82
C GLU A 290 29.17 -7.08 13.14
N GLU A 291 27.83 -7.00 13.05
CA GLU A 291 27.16 -5.81 12.47
C GLU A 291 27.15 -4.59 13.39
N ASP A 292 27.20 -4.78 14.72
CA ASP A 292 27.41 -3.67 15.67
C ASP A 292 28.88 -3.19 15.68
N ASN A 293 29.79 -3.97 15.10
CA ASN A 293 31.22 -3.69 15.00
C ASN A 293 31.68 -3.22 13.62
N VAL A 294 30.78 -2.91 12.67
CA VAL A 294 31.16 -2.27 11.41
C VAL A 294 31.45 -0.78 11.66
N VAL A 295 32.71 -0.57 12.05
CA VAL A 295 33.62 0.51 11.66
C VAL A 295 33.01 1.92 11.69
N ASP A 296 33.27 2.54 12.84
CA ASP A 296 33.83 3.88 13.08
C ASP A 296 34.52 4.59 11.89
N ASP A 297 33.89 4.69 10.72
CA ASP A 297 34.36 5.51 9.61
C ASP A 297 33.72 6.90 9.75
N PHE A 298 34.25 7.68 10.70
CA PHE A 298 33.95 9.10 10.76
C PHE A 298 34.43 9.74 9.45
N PRO A 299 33.56 10.43 8.67
CA PRO A 299 34.05 11.28 7.61
C PRO A 299 34.87 12.39 8.27
N ASP A 300 36.19 12.30 8.15
CA ASP A 300 37.20 13.22 8.68
C ASP A 300 37.22 14.56 7.93
N SER A 301 36.03 15.07 7.55
CA SER A 301 35.88 16.16 6.59
C SER A 301 34.93 17.28 7.05
N THR A 302 34.73 17.45 8.36
CA THR A 302 34.12 18.66 8.92
C THR A 302 34.86 19.11 10.17
N ASP A 303 35.53 20.27 10.09
CA ASP A 303 36.40 20.88 11.11
C ASP A 303 35.69 21.33 12.42
N ASP A 304 34.43 20.94 12.65
CA ASP A 304 33.61 21.40 13.78
C ASP A 304 33.41 20.29 14.84
N PRO A 305 34.06 20.36 16.02
CA PRO A 305 33.95 19.33 17.07
C PRO A 305 32.53 19.17 17.61
N GLU A 306 31.74 20.26 17.64
CA GLU A 306 30.35 20.23 18.13
C GLU A 306 29.39 19.42 17.24
N LYS A 307 29.64 19.38 15.92
CA LYS A 307 28.81 18.60 14.99
C LYS A 307 29.10 17.11 15.12
N LEU A 308 30.35 16.76 15.34
CA LEU A 308 30.78 15.37 15.56
C LEU A 308 30.20 14.80 16.86
N GLU A 309 30.20 15.57 17.95
CA GLU A 309 29.55 15.16 19.21
C GLU A 309 28.05 14.95 19.06
N LYS A 310 27.37 15.82 18.32
CA LYS A 310 25.93 15.67 18.03
C LYS A 310 25.63 14.40 17.22
N ILE A 311 26.45 14.10 16.20
CA ILE A 311 26.32 12.87 15.40
C ILE A 311 26.54 11.62 16.27
N LYS A 312 27.55 11.63 17.15
CA LYS A 312 27.80 10.52 18.09
C LYS A 312 26.62 10.28 19.03
N LEU A 313 26.11 11.35 19.65
CA LEU A 313 24.95 11.29 20.53
C LEU A 313 23.71 10.77 19.79
N GLU A 314 23.52 11.17 18.54
CA GLU A 314 22.42 10.69 17.70
C GLU A 314 22.54 9.19 17.39
N LEU A 315 23.73 8.72 17.05
CA LEU A 315 24.00 7.30 16.83
C LEU A 315 23.76 6.46 18.08
N GLU A 316 24.19 6.92 19.25
CA GLU A 316 23.92 6.26 20.53
C GLU A 316 22.41 6.18 20.82
N ARG A 317 21.67 7.28 20.59
CA ARG A 317 20.21 7.30 20.72
C ARG A 317 19.53 6.33 19.77
N VAL A 318 20.03 6.20 18.54
CA VAL A 318 19.51 5.25 17.56
C VAL A 318 19.81 3.81 17.97
N ARG A 319 21.00 3.52 18.53
CA ARG A 319 21.35 2.21 19.08
C ARG A 319 20.43 1.84 20.24
N ALA A 320 20.25 2.74 21.20
CA ALA A 320 19.35 2.54 22.33
C ALA A 320 17.90 2.26 21.89
N LEU A 321 17.45 2.96 20.84
CA LEU A 321 16.12 2.74 20.25
C LEU A 321 15.99 1.35 19.63
N LYS A 322 17.01 0.82 18.92
CA LYS A 322 16.99 -0.55 18.35
C LYS A 322 16.84 -1.66 19.40
N THR A 323 17.25 -1.40 20.64
CA THR A 323 17.18 -2.35 21.78
C THR A 323 16.12 -1.99 22.79
N LEU A 324 15.21 -1.06 22.47
CA LEU A 324 14.29 -0.46 23.44
C LEU A 324 13.42 -1.49 24.16
N PHE A 325 12.95 -2.55 23.50
CA PHE A 325 12.09 -3.56 24.11
C PHE A 325 12.77 -4.93 24.26
N GLN A 326 14.09 -5.00 24.14
CA GLN A 326 14.83 -6.25 24.28
C GLN A 326 14.62 -6.87 25.67
N GLY A 327 14.24 -8.16 25.68
CA GLY A 327 13.97 -8.93 26.89
C GLY A 327 12.59 -8.68 27.52
N LEU A 328 11.74 -7.85 26.91
CA LEU A 328 10.36 -7.66 27.36
C LEU A 328 9.40 -8.57 26.60
N LYS A 329 8.44 -9.13 27.33
CA LYS A 329 7.37 -9.97 26.79
C LYS A 329 6.03 -9.26 26.95
N PHE A 330 5.39 -8.98 25.82
CA PHE A 330 4.10 -8.30 25.74
C PHE A 330 2.97 -9.28 25.48
N TYR A 331 1.87 -9.14 26.20
CA TYR A 331 0.63 -9.85 25.93
C TYR A 331 -0.45 -8.88 25.44
N LEU A 332 -0.97 -9.11 24.24
CA LEU A 332 -1.99 -8.25 23.62
C LEU A 332 -3.39 -8.80 23.88
N ASN A 333 -4.28 -7.97 24.44
CA ASN A 333 -5.68 -8.32 24.64
C ASN A 333 -6.50 -8.20 23.33
N ARG A 334 -7.72 -8.76 23.31
CA ARG A 334 -8.59 -8.88 22.14
C ARG A 334 -8.93 -7.55 21.45
N GLU A 335 -9.05 -6.48 22.21
CA GLU A 335 -9.56 -5.18 21.73
C GLU A 335 -8.50 -4.33 21.05
N VAL A 336 -7.24 -4.64 21.33
CA VAL A 336 -6.13 -3.81 20.90
C VAL A 336 -5.76 -4.14 19.45
N PRO A 337 -5.52 -3.14 18.57
CA PRO A 337 -5.10 -3.39 17.20
C PRO A 337 -3.74 -4.11 17.16
N ARG A 338 -3.77 -5.38 16.75
CA ARG A 338 -2.63 -6.30 16.84
C ARG A 338 -1.52 -5.99 15.84
N GLU A 339 -1.88 -5.81 14.57
CA GLU A 339 -0.90 -5.62 13.49
C GLU A 339 0.11 -4.48 13.76
N PRO A 340 -0.32 -3.23 14.04
CA PRO A 340 0.61 -2.13 14.27
C PRO A 340 1.46 -2.37 15.52
N LEU A 341 0.88 -2.91 16.60
CA LEU A 341 1.64 -3.15 17.84
C LEU A 341 2.65 -4.28 17.70
N VAL A 342 2.28 -5.40 17.07
CA VAL A 342 3.22 -6.49 16.78
C VAL A 342 4.36 -5.96 15.94
N PHE A 343 4.07 -5.20 14.89
CA PHE A 343 5.10 -4.59 14.05
C PHE A 343 6.07 -3.70 14.86
N ILE A 344 5.54 -2.78 15.67
CA ILE A 344 6.34 -1.86 16.48
C ILE A 344 7.18 -2.62 17.51
N ILE A 345 6.56 -3.49 18.31
CA ILE A 345 7.25 -4.19 19.41
C ILE A 345 8.35 -5.10 18.85
N ARG A 346 8.08 -5.80 17.75
CA ARG A 346 9.08 -6.66 17.08
C ARG A 346 10.23 -5.85 16.49
N CYS A 347 9.97 -4.67 15.91
CA CYS A 347 11.03 -3.79 15.39
C CYS A 347 12.05 -3.37 16.46
N PHE A 348 11.62 -3.28 17.72
CA PHE A 348 12.48 -2.87 18.85
C PHE A 348 12.93 -4.03 19.72
N GLY A 349 12.79 -5.28 19.24
CA GLY A 349 13.34 -6.47 19.87
C GLY A 349 12.50 -7.07 21.00
N GLY A 350 11.24 -6.65 21.16
CA GLY A 350 10.30 -7.28 22.09
C GLY A 350 9.69 -8.56 21.53
N GLU A 351 9.21 -9.41 22.44
CA GLU A 351 8.40 -10.58 22.13
C GLU A 351 6.92 -10.25 22.34
N VAL A 352 6.06 -10.78 21.47
CA VAL A 352 4.62 -10.53 21.52
C VAL A 352 3.87 -11.85 21.42
N SER A 353 2.81 -11.98 22.21
CA SER A 353 1.82 -13.03 22.07
C SER A 353 0.41 -12.49 22.34
N TRP A 354 -0.57 -13.33 22.03
CA TRP A 354 -2.00 -13.13 22.23
C TRP A 354 -2.65 -14.48 22.51
N ASP A 355 -3.94 -14.50 22.81
CA ASP A 355 -4.68 -15.73 23.04
C ASP A 355 -4.72 -16.60 21.76
N ARG A 356 -4.25 -17.84 21.88
CA ARG A 356 -4.22 -18.85 20.82
C ARG A 356 -5.59 -19.13 20.20
N LEU A 357 -6.67 -19.02 20.98
CA LEU A 357 -8.02 -19.29 20.51
C LEU A 357 -8.57 -18.16 19.63
N LEU A 358 -8.11 -16.93 19.87
CA LEU A 358 -8.56 -15.79 19.09
C LEU A 358 -7.93 -15.77 17.71
N PHE A 359 -6.69 -16.26 17.58
CA PHE A 359 -5.87 -15.97 16.41
C PHE A 359 -4.60 -16.84 16.30
N VAL A 360 -4.25 -17.25 15.08
CA VAL A 360 -3.06 -18.09 14.82
C VAL A 360 -1.76 -17.30 15.01
N GLY A 361 -0.66 -17.98 15.38
CA GLY A 361 0.66 -17.33 15.56
C GLY A 361 0.99 -16.85 16.98
N ALA A 362 0.19 -17.26 17.98
CA ALA A 362 0.52 -17.07 19.39
C ALA A 362 1.75 -17.89 19.80
N THR A 363 2.64 -17.31 20.61
CA THR A 363 3.91 -17.92 21.07
C THR A 363 3.81 -18.43 22.51
N TYR A 364 3.11 -17.70 23.38
CA TYR A 364 2.87 -18.05 24.79
C TYR A 364 1.45 -17.69 25.23
N GLU A 365 0.94 -18.38 26.25
CA GLU A 365 -0.42 -18.24 26.78
C GLU A 365 -0.53 -17.18 27.88
N GLU A 366 -1.76 -16.77 28.21
CA GLU A 366 -2.03 -15.77 29.25
C GLU A 366 -1.53 -16.20 30.63
N ASP A 367 -1.37 -17.49 30.91
CA ASP A 367 -0.93 -17.97 32.23
C ASP A 367 0.58 -17.92 32.45
N ASP A 368 1.36 -17.55 31.42
CA ASP A 368 2.82 -17.56 31.52
C ASP A 368 3.34 -16.46 32.47
N LYS A 369 4.12 -16.87 33.48
CA LYS A 369 4.76 -15.97 34.45
C LYS A 369 5.87 -15.12 33.83
N SER A 370 6.36 -15.47 32.64
CA SER A 370 7.41 -14.71 31.97
C SER A 370 6.94 -13.38 31.34
N ILE A 371 5.62 -13.16 31.25
CA ILE A 371 5.02 -11.94 30.70
C ILE A 371 5.28 -10.76 31.62
N THR A 372 5.87 -9.69 31.09
CA THR A 372 6.18 -8.47 31.85
C THR A 372 5.11 -7.40 31.67
N HIS A 373 4.60 -7.21 30.45
CA HIS A 373 3.64 -6.16 30.11
C HIS A 373 2.40 -6.76 29.45
N GLN A 374 1.21 -6.30 29.86
CA GLN A 374 -0.07 -6.68 29.27
C GLN A 374 -0.76 -5.42 28.75
N ILE A 375 -1.01 -5.37 27.44
CA ILE A 375 -1.59 -4.20 26.77
C ILE A 375 -3.10 -4.35 26.69
N ILE A 376 -3.83 -3.39 27.26
CA ILE A 376 -5.28 -3.43 27.45
C ILE A 376 -5.89 -2.06 27.19
N ASP A 377 -7.07 -2.05 26.56
CA ASP A 377 -7.85 -0.85 26.27
C ASP A 377 -9.27 -0.92 26.89
N ARG A 378 -9.34 -1.36 28.16
CA ARG A 378 -10.57 -1.40 28.97
C ARG A 378 -10.47 -0.45 30.15
N PRO A 379 -11.60 0.11 30.61
CA PRO A 379 -11.62 0.94 31.82
C PRO A 379 -11.38 0.16 33.12
N SER A 380 -11.64 -1.15 33.15
CA SER A 380 -11.42 -1.99 34.33
C SER A 380 -11.13 -3.44 33.97
N LEU A 381 -10.44 -4.14 34.88
CA LEU A 381 -10.12 -5.56 34.78
C LEU A 381 -10.76 -6.36 35.92
N SER A 382 -11.22 -7.57 35.59
CA SER A 382 -11.73 -8.55 36.56
C SER A 382 -10.63 -9.33 37.27
N THR A 383 -9.46 -9.49 36.63
CA THR A 383 -8.34 -10.30 37.13
C THR A 383 -7.03 -9.58 36.88
N CYS A 384 -6.34 -9.20 37.96
CA CYS A 384 -5.02 -8.58 37.90
C CYS A 384 -3.98 -9.54 38.50
N ILE A 385 -2.92 -9.83 37.74
CA ILE A 385 -1.79 -10.63 38.16
C ILE A 385 -0.72 -9.67 38.72
N PRO A 386 -0.28 -9.82 39.98
CA PRO A 386 0.58 -8.82 40.65
C PRO A 386 1.95 -8.57 39.99
N HIS A 387 2.48 -9.54 39.24
CA HIS A 387 3.78 -9.44 38.57
C HIS A 387 3.72 -8.70 37.22
N ARG A 388 2.52 -8.38 36.71
CA ARG A 388 2.35 -7.81 35.36
C ARG A 388 2.02 -6.34 35.39
N TYR A 389 2.62 -5.59 34.46
CA TYR A 389 2.25 -4.20 34.21
C TYR A 389 1.11 -4.13 33.20
N TYR A 390 -0.01 -3.58 33.64
CA TYR A 390 -1.18 -3.36 32.81
C TYR A 390 -1.15 -1.95 32.23
N ILE A 391 -0.95 -1.86 30.92
CA ILE A 391 -0.71 -0.59 30.22
C ILE A 391 -1.65 -0.40 29.03
N GLN A 392 -1.91 0.86 28.70
CA GLN A 392 -2.66 1.22 27.50
C GLN A 392 -1.76 1.22 26.25
N PRO A 393 -2.32 0.97 25.05
CA PRO A 393 -1.54 0.90 23.80
C PRO A 393 -0.70 2.15 23.51
N GLN A 394 -1.18 3.32 23.94
CA GLN A 394 -0.51 4.60 23.72
C GLN A 394 0.93 4.63 24.27
N TRP A 395 1.20 3.93 25.38
CA TRP A 395 2.55 3.85 25.97
C TRP A 395 3.60 3.34 24.98
N VAL A 396 3.22 2.40 24.10
CA VAL A 396 4.14 1.84 23.09
C VAL A 396 4.49 2.90 22.05
N PHE A 397 3.50 3.65 21.56
CA PHE A 397 3.71 4.71 20.57
C PHE A 397 4.55 5.84 21.14
N ASP A 398 4.21 6.32 22.33
CA ASP A 398 4.89 7.45 22.96
C ASP A 398 6.31 7.08 23.40
N SER A 399 6.55 5.86 23.89
CA SER A 399 7.90 5.39 24.25
C SER A 399 8.83 5.32 23.04
N VAL A 400 8.31 4.92 21.88
CA VAL A 400 9.09 4.87 20.64
C VAL A 400 9.46 6.27 20.17
N ASN A 401 8.51 7.20 20.19
CA ASN A 401 8.75 8.58 19.76
C ASN A 401 9.68 9.33 20.73
N ALA A 402 9.54 9.08 22.03
CA ALA A 402 10.44 9.61 23.06
C ALA A 402 11.83 8.94 23.02
N ARG A 403 12.00 7.85 22.26
CA ARG A 403 13.21 7.02 22.17
C ARG A 403 13.69 6.49 23.53
N GLN A 404 12.78 6.40 24.50
CA GLN A 404 13.04 5.98 25.86
C GLN A 404 11.79 5.32 26.45
N ARG A 405 11.98 4.40 27.41
CA ARG A 405 10.86 3.78 28.11
C ARG A 405 10.21 4.81 29.02
N LEU A 406 8.98 5.19 28.73
CA LEU A 406 8.26 6.15 29.55
C LEU A 406 7.78 5.52 30.87
N PRO A 407 7.61 6.31 31.95
CA PRO A 407 7.01 5.84 33.19
C PRO A 407 5.65 5.18 32.94
N ILE A 408 5.44 4.02 33.57
CA ILE A 408 4.24 3.20 33.35
C ILE A 408 3.01 3.83 34.02
N GLU A 409 3.20 4.54 35.13
CA GLU A 409 2.15 5.09 36.01
C GLU A 409 1.15 5.98 35.26
N THR A 410 1.64 6.78 34.29
CA THR A 410 0.80 7.70 33.51
C THR A 410 -0.05 7.01 32.44
N TYR A 411 0.23 5.73 32.14
CA TYR A 411 -0.46 4.94 31.12
C TYR A 411 -1.13 3.68 31.70
N MET A 412 -1.28 3.64 33.02
CA MET A 412 -2.01 2.57 33.70
C MET A 412 -3.50 2.63 33.36
N ILE A 413 -4.17 1.50 33.53
CA ILE A 413 -5.62 1.41 33.31
C ILE A 413 -6.36 2.41 34.20
N GLY A 414 -7.23 3.21 33.59
CA GLY A 414 -8.02 4.22 34.28
C GLY A 414 -7.29 5.54 34.56
N ALA A 415 -6.00 5.65 34.22
CA ALA A 415 -5.28 6.92 34.28
C ALA A 415 -5.71 7.85 33.12
N ILE A 416 -5.59 9.16 33.34
CA ILE A 416 -5.77 10.15 32.28
C ILE A 416 -4.49 10.15 31.44
N LEU A 417 -4.62 9.70 30.20
CA LEU A 417 -3.52 9.61 29.25
C LEU A 417 -2.95 11.00 28.92
N PRO A 418 -1.62 11.12 28.75
CA PRO A 418 -1.04 12.34 28.19
C PRO A 418 -1.49 12.54 26.74
N PRO A 419 -1.46 13.78 26.22
CA PRO A 419 -1.83 14.05 24.84
C PRO A 419 -0.88 13.35 23.87
N HIS A 420 -1.44 12.65 22.87
CA HIS A 420 -0.66 11.99 21.83
C HIS A 420 -0.21 13.00 20.78
N LEU A 421 1.05 13.43 20.86
CA LEU A 421 1.63 14.44 19.97
C LEU A 421 2.23 13.82 18.71
N SER A 422 2.10 14.54 17.58
CA SER A 422 2.70 14.11 16.32
C SER A 422 4.22 14.28 16.37
N PRO A 423 5.01 13.24 16.07
CA PRO A 423 6.47 13.34 16.02
C PRO A 423 6.95 13.96 14.69
N PHE A 424 6.03 14.37 13.80
CA PHE A 424 6.28 14.92 12.47
C PHE A 424 6.18 16.46 12.42
N VAL A 425 6.24 17.15 13.56
CA VAL A 425 6.24 18.61 13.58
C VAL A 425 7.57 19.13 13.01
N ASP A 426 7.47 19.91 11.93
CA ASP A 426 8.62 20.59 11.33
C ASP A 426 9.06 21.73 12.27
N GLU A 427 10.31 21.70 12.74
CA GLU A 427 10.89 22.77 13.58
C GLU A 427 10.88 24.15 12.89
N ASN A 428 10.78 24.17 11.56
CA ASN A 428 10.85 25.37 10.70
C ASN A 428 9.46 25.90 10.26
N ARG A 429 8.35 25.32 10.72
CA ARG A 429 7.02 25.87 10.45
C ARG A 429 6.55 26.67 11.65
N ASP A 430 6.21 27.94 11.43
CA ASP A 430 5.48 28.81 12.36
C ASP A 430 4.03 28.31 12.56
N GLN A 431 3.87 27.05 12.96
CA GLN A 431 2.58 26.48 13.33
C GLN A 431 2.37 26.72 14.83
N TYR A 432 1.16 27.12 15.21
CA TYR A 432 0.75 27.24 16.60
C TYR A 432 1.03 25.93 17.34
N ILE A 433 1.98 25.97 18.28
CA ILE A 433 2.28 24.88 19.21
C ILE A 433 1.19 24.94 20.30
N PRO A 434 0.31 23.94 20.42
CA PRO A 434 -0.68 23.90 21.48
C PRO A 434 -0.03 24.04 22.86
N PRO A 435 -0.66 24.73 23.82
CA PRO A 435 -0.09 24.96 25.15
C PRO A 435 0.26 23.66 25.89
N GLU A 436 -0.41 22.55 25.56
CA GLU A 436 -0.12 21.20 26.07
C GLU A 436 1.22 20.64 25.59
N GLU A 437 1.63 20.95 24.35
CA GLU A 437 2.92 20.55 23.78
C GLU A 437 4.09 21.31 24.45
N LYS A 438 3.84 22.56 24.90
CA LYS A 438 4.81 23.32 25.71
C LYS A 438 4.99 22.72 27.11
N LEU A 439 3.89 22.28 27.73
CA LEU A 439 3.90 21.63 29.05
C LEU A 439 4.60 20.27 29.04
N PHE A 440 4.51 19.53 27.93
CA PHE A 440 5.22 18.24 27.77
C PHE A 440 6.72 18.44 27.47
N ARG A 441 7.07 19.49 26.73
CA ARG A 441 8.47 19.80 26.37
C ARG A 441 9.26 20.40 27.53
N ASP A 442 8.63 21.22 28.39
CA ASP A 442 9.24 21.84 29.57
C ASP A 442 8.43 21.54 30.86
N PRO A 443 8.82 20.52 31.65
CA PRO A 443 8.18 20.19 32.93
C PRO A 443 8.20 21.31 33.97
N SER A 444 9.06 22.32 33.81
CA SER A 444 9.20 23.49 34.68
C SER A 444 8.04 24.49 34.59
N LEU A 445 7.21 24.43 33.55
CA LEU A 445 6.04 25.32 33.38
C LEU A 445 4.81 24.89 34.21
N GLN A 446 4.84 23.72 34.87
CA GLN A 446 3.76 23.27 35.76
C GLN A 446 3.63 24.08 37.05
N LEU A 447 4.62 24.93 37.39
CA LEU A 447 4.66 25.70 38.64
C LEU A 447 3.99 27.08 38.55
N GLU A 448 3.60 27.55 37.36
CA GLU A 448 2.90 28.82 37.20
C GLU A 448 1.40 28.58 36.96
N LYS A 449 0.65 28.40 38.04
CA LYS A 449 -0.78 28.73 38.02
C LYS A 449 -0.94 30.22 38.36
N PRO A 450 -1.62 31.04 37.54
CA PRO A 450 -2.21 32.27 38.01
C PRO A 450 -3.67 32.02 38.44
N PHE A 451 -3.92 32.12 39.74
CA PHE A 451 -5.12 32.74 40.34
C PHE A 451 -4.97 34.26 40.09
N THR A 452 -5.94 35.10 39.69
CA THR A 452 -7.34 35.30 40.10
C THR A 452 -8.12 36.13 39.04
N GLU A 453 -9.43 36.11 39.21
CA GLU A 453 -10.57 36.75 38.52
C GLU A 453 -10.61 38.31 38.39
N ASP A 454 -11.44 38.70 37.42
CA ASP A 454 -12.34 39.87 37.27
C ASP A 454 -11.88 41.28 36.84
N GLY A 455 -12.62 41.84 35.85
CA GLY A 455 -12.91 43.28 35.75
C GLY A 455 -12.94 43.93 34.36
N ASP A 456 -14.05 43.73 33.63
CA ASP A 456 -14.82 44.67 32.77
C ASP A 456 -14.22 45.65 31.72
N ASP A 457 -15.03 45.76 30.65
CA ASP A 457 -15.34 46.87 29.73
C ASP A 457 -14.53 47.13 28.42
N ASP A 458 -15.19 46.71 27.32
CA ASP A 458 -15.58 47.46 26.12
C ASP A 458 -14.53 48.25 25.30
N VAL A 459 -14.26 47.77 24.07
CA VAL A 459 -14.36 48.59 22.84
C VAL A 459 -14.77 47.72 21.63
N LEU A 460 -15.93 48.01 21.04
CA LEU A 460 -16.38 47.59 19.71
C LEU A 460 -15.56 48.25 18.59
N SER A 461 -15.18 47.51 17.54
CA SER A 461 -15.38 47.91 16.11
C SER A 461 -14.76 46.92 15.11
N ASP A 462 -15.63 46.49 14.17
CA ASP A 462 -15.43 46.13 12.76
C ASP A 462 -14.06 45.66 12.25
N VAL A 463 -13.99 44.46 11.64
CA VAL A 463 -13.79 44.32 10.17
C VAL A 463 -14.17 42.92 9.65
N ASP A 464 -15.21 42.93 8.79
CA ASP A 464 -15.39 42.21 7.52
C ASP A 464 -15.48 40.66 7.46
N LEU A 465 -16.73 40.18 7.34
CA LEU A 465 -17.11 38.86 6.83
C LEU A 465 -17.22 38.94 5.30
N GLY A 466 -16.20 38.46 4.60
CA GLY A 466 -16.19 38.32 3.14
C GLY A 466 -16.96 37.09 2.65
N GLU A 467 -17.93 37.35 1.78
CA GLU A 467 -18.93 36.48 1.17
C GLU A 467 -18.38 35.27 0.39
N GLU A 468 -18.98 34.10 0.62
CA GLU A 468 -18.92 32.96 -0.32
C GLU A 468 -19.91 33.17 -1.46
N GLU A 469 -19.44 33.59 -2.64
CA GLU A 469 -20.22 33.47 -3.87
C GLU A 469 -20.23 32.01 -4.34
N THR A 470 -21.35 31.35 -4.08
CA THR A 470 -21.86 30.20 -4.83
C THR A 470 -22.06 30.60 -6.30
N LEU A 471 -21.39 29.94 -7.23
CA LEU A 471 -21.64 30.08 -8.67
C LEU A 471 -22.01 28.74 -9.28
N ASP A 472 -23.17 28.79 -9.92
CA ASP A 472 -24.06 27.72 -10.27
C ASP A 472 -23.58 26.81 -11.40
N LYS A 473 -24.17 25.62 -11.37
CA LYS A 473 -24.34 24.69 -12.47
C LYS A 473 -24.90 25.42 -13.70
N THR A 474 -24.17 25.44 -14.80
CA THR A 474 -24.69 25.27 -16.17
C THR A 474 -23.51 25.34 -17.12
N GLU A 475 -23.25 24.26 -17.86
CA GLU A 475 -22.69 24.29 -19.24
C GLU A 475 -22.48 22.84 -19.70
N GLU A 476 -23.59 22.15 -19.94
CA GLU A 476 -23.65 21.14 -20.98
C GLU A 476 -24.07 21.81 -22.30
N THR A 477 -23.53 21.30 -23.41
CA THR A 477 -23.92 21.51 -24.82
C THR A 477 -23.19 22.59 -25.62
N VAL A 478 -21.92 22.33 -25.98
CA VAL A 478 -21.47 22.50 -27.38
C VAL A 478 -20.44 21.39 -27.69
N LEU A 479 -20.88 20.30 -28.32
CA LEU A 479 -19.98 19.28 -28.87
C LEU A 479 -19.91 19.43 -30.38
N ASP A 480 -18.69 19.62 -30.90
CA ASP A 480 -18.36 19.57 -32.32
C ASP A 480 -18.74 18.20 -32.90
N GLU A 481 -19.36 18.17 -34.09
CA GLU A 481 -19.87 16.95 -34.76
C GLU A 481 -18.80 15.88 -35.05
N LYS A 482 -17.50 16.22 -34.96
CA LYS A 482 -16.38 15.27 -35.11
C LYS A 482 -16.01 14.53 -33.82
N ASP A 483 -16.44 15.00 -32.66
CA ASP A 483 -16.19 14.33 -31.38
C ASP A 483 -17.25 13.23 -31.10
N LYS A 484 -18.41 13.23 -31.79
CA LYS A 484 -19.44 12.18 -31.67
C LYS A 484 -18.97 10.82 -32.20
N GLU A 485 -18.18 10.78 -33.27
CA GLU A 485 -17.68 9.52 -33.87
C GLU A 485 -16.71 8.76 -32.96
N TYR A 486 -16.02 9.47 -32.04
CA TYR A 486 -15.13 8.85 -31.05
C TYR A 486 -15.88 8.48 -29.76
N ILE A 487 -16.90 9.23 -29.36
CA ILE A 487 -17.73 8.89 -28.19
C ILE A 487 -18.59 7.64 -28.48
N THR A 488 -19.06 7.43 -29.71
CA THR A 488 -19.76 6.19 -30.10
C THR A 488 -18.87 4.94 -29.96
N SER A 489 -17.54 5.08 -30.06
CA SER A 489 -16.62 3.96 -29.82
C SER A 489 -16.41 3.63 -28.34
N GLU A 490 -16.66 4.59 -27.42
CA GLU A 490 -16.62 4.35 -25.98
C GLU A 490 -17.88 3.63 -25.49
N SER A 491 -19.06 3.94 -26.06
CA SER A 491 -20.30 3.19 -25.79
C SER A 491 -20.27 1.76 -26.33
N ASP A 492 -19.64 1.54 -27.49
CA ASP A 492 -19.49 0.20 -28.07
C ASP A 492 -18.50 -0.67 -27.26
N ASP A 493 -17.45 -0.08 -26.68
CA ASP A 493 -16.49 -0.77 -25.82
C ASP A 493 -17.09 -1.11 -24.44
N GLU A 494 -17.95 -0.25 -23.87
CA GLU A 494 -18.69 -0.56 -22.63
C GLU A 494 -19.78 -1.61 -22.85
N GLU A 495 -20.52 -1.56 -23.96
CA GLU A 495 -21.49 -2.60 -24.31
C GLU A 495 -20.84 -3.95 -24.58
N THR A 496 -19.64 -3.97 -25.17
CA THR A 496 -18.90 -5.21 -25.42
C THR A 496 -18.30 -5.79 -24.14
N GLU A 497 -17.81 -4.96 -23.20
CA GLU A 497 -17.37 -5.42 -21.87
C GLU A 497 -18.55 -5.96 -21.02
N VAL A 498 -19.73 -5.34 -21.09
CA VAL A 498 -20.96 -5.82 -20.41
C VAL A 498 -21.44 -7.13 -21.02
N LYS A 499 -21.45 -7.26 -22.35
CA LYS A 499 -21.79 -8.52 -23.04
C LYS A 499 -20.79 -9.63 -22.74
N GLU A 500 -19.48 -9.35 -22.72
CA GLU A 500 -18.48 -10.34 -22.35
C GLU A 500 -18.57 -10.77 -20.88
N ASN A 501 -18.92 -9.87 -19.96
CA ASN A 501 -19.12 -10.21 -18.55
C ASN A 501 -20.39 -11.04 -18.33
N LEU A 502 -21.51 -10.68 -18.98
CA LEU A 502 -22.72 -11.52 -18.99
C LEU A 502 -22.45 -12.90 -19.60
N GLU A 503 -21.68 -12.98 -20.69
CA GLU A 503 -21.31 -14.24 -21.32
C GLU A 503 -20.40 -15.11 -20.45
N ARG A 504 -19.49 -14.50 -19.67
CA ARG A 504 -18.66 -15.24 -18.69
C ARG A 504 -19.50 -15.75 -17.52
N GLU A 505 -20.48 -14.98 -17.05
CA GLU A 505 -21.44 -15.44 -16.02
C GLU A 505 -22.39 -16.53 -16.53
N ILE A 506 -22.80 -16.46 -17.80
CA ILE A 506 -23.62 -17.51 -18.43
C ILE A 506 -22.76 -18.77 -18.63
N SER A 507 -21.52 -18.64 -19.09
CA SER A 507 -20.60 -19.77 -19.27
C SER A 507 -20.20 -20.44 -17.95
N SER A 508 -20.05 -19.69 -16.86
CA SER A 508 -19.81 -20.27 -15.53
C SER A 508 -21.05 -20.97 -14.97
N LYS A 509 -22.25 -20.42 -15.20
CA LYS A 509 -23.53 -21.06 -14.84
C LYS A 509 -23.84 -22.31 -15.69
N GLU A 510 -23.44 -22.33 -16.96
CA GLU A 510 -23.55 -23.50 -17.84
C GLU A 510 -22.56 -24.59 -17.45
N LYS A 511 -21.30 -24.26 -17.12
CA LYS A 511 -20.33 -25.22 -16.57
C LYS A 511 -20.77 -25.82 -15.24
N ALA A 512 -21.32 -25.00 -14.34
CA ALA A 512 -21.87 -25.49 -13.07
C ALA A 512 -23.14 -26.36 -13.27
N ARG A 513 -23.89 -26.16 -14.36
CA ARG A 513 -24.99 -27.04 -14.76
C ARG A 513 -24.48 -28.34 -15.38
N GLU A 514 -23.46 -28.29 -16.23
CA GLU A 514 -22.82 -29.47 -16.82
C GLU A 514 -22.14 -30.35 -15.76
N GLU A 515 -21.48 -29.77 -14.75
CA GLU A 515 -20.92 -30.51 -13.62
C GLU A 515 -22.01 -31.19 -12.77
N LYS A 516 -23.14 -30.52 -12.51
CA LYS A 516 -24.29 -31.12 -11.81
C LYS A 516 -24.98 -32.22 -12.62
N VAL A 517 -25.01 -32.12 -13.94
CA VAL A 517 -25.54 -33.18 -14.83
C VAL A 517 -24.55 -34.36 -14.89
N PHE A 518 -23.24 -34.10 -14.84
CA PHE A 518 -22.21 -35.14 -14.80
C PHE A 518 -22.20 -35.91 -13.45
N GLU A 519 -22.42 -35.22 -12.33
CA GLU A 519 -22.63 -35.84 -11.00
C GLU A 519 -23.92 -36.67 -10.94
N GLY A 520 -25.00 -36.21 -11.57
CA GLY A 520 -26.25 -36.97 -11.70
C GLY A 520 -26.09 -38.25 -12.52
N CYS A 521 -25.37 -38.19 -13.66
CA CYS A 521 -25.10 -39.37 -14.48
C CYS A 521 -24.13 -40.37 -13.81
N LEU A 522 -23.21 -39.93 -12.95
CA LEU A 522 -22.37 -40.82 -12.13
C LEU A 522 -23.14 -41.50 -10.99
N GLY A 523 -24.23 -40.88 -10.50
CA GLY A 523 -25.19 -41.48 -9.57
C GLY A 523 -25.96 -42.65 -10.18
N ASP A 524 -26.41 -42.50 -11.43
CA ASP A 524 -27.18 -43.54 -12.15
C ASP A 524 -26.32 -44.72 -12.62
N ILE A 525 -25.02 -44.51 -12.88
CA ILE A 525 -24.08 -45.59 -13.22
C ILE A 525 -23.74 -46.45 -11.98
N ARG A 526 -23.79 -45.89 -10.76
CA ARG A 526 -23.61 -46.66 -9.51
C ARG A 526 -24.82 -47.51 -9.11
N ILE A 527 -26.01 -47.22 -9.65
CA ILE A 527 -27.23 -48.02 -9.40
C ILE A 527 -27.26 -49.25 -10.32
N PHE A 528 -26.65 -49.18 -11.51
CA PHE A 528 -26.63 -50.29 -12.48
C PHE A 528 -25.57 -51.37 -12.21
N SER A 529 -24.53 -51.11 -11.40
CA SER A 529 -23.50 -52.12 -11.08
C SER A 529 -23.84 -53.00 -9.86
N ARG A 530 -24.89 -52.68 -9.10
CA ARG A 530 -25.31 -53.42 -7.90
C ARG A 530 -26.27 -54.59 -8.17
N THR A 531 -26.73 -54.80 -9.41
CA THR A 531 -27.78 -55.77 -9.76
C THR A 531 -27.28 -57.04 -10.48
N LEU A 532 -25.97 -57.28 -10.59
CA LEU A 532 -25.43 -58.39 -11.41
C LEU A 532 -24.47 -59.37 -10.71
N PHE A 533 -24.31 -59.35 -9.39
CA PHE A 533 -23.59 -60.42 -8.66
C PHE A 533 -24.30 -60.79 -7.36
N PRO A 534 -24.84 -62.02 -7.21
CA PRO A 534 -25.35 -62.50 -5.93
C PRO A 534 -24.18 -62.88 -5.00
N PRO A 535 -24.29 -62.65 -3.67
CA PRO A 535 -23.25 -63.03 -2.71
C PRO A 535 -23.26 -64.54 -2.45
N PRO A 536 -22.11 -65.15 -2.08
CA PRO A 536 -22.03 -66.56 -1.74
C PRO A 536 -22.59 -66.82 -0.33
N ASP A 537 -23.44 -67.85 -0.22
CA ASP A 537 -23.91 -68.44 1.03
C ASP A 537 -22.74 -68.96 1.86
N ILE A 538 -22.60 -68.47 3.10
CA ILE A 538 -21.81 -69.13 4.13
C ILE A 538 -22.73 -69.44 5.30
N ARG A 539 -23.12 -70.72 5.39
CA ARG A 539 -23.81 -71.32 6.52
C ARG A 539 -22.82 -71.58 7.66
N VAL A 540 -23.35 -71.36 8.85
CA VAL A 540 -22.92 -71.80 10.19
C VAL A 540 -22.29 -73.20 10.21
N CYS A 541 -21.11 -73.29 10.81
CA CYS A 541 -20.71 -74.26 11.86
C CYS A 541 -19.48 -73.73 12.58
#